data_AF-A0A535DPQ2-F1
#
_entry.id   AF-A0A535DPQ2-F1
#
_cell.length_a   1.000
_cell.length_b   1.000
_cell.length_c   1.000
_cell.angle_alpha   90.00
_cell.angle_beta   90.00
_cell.angle_gamma   90.00
#
_symmetry.space_group_name_H-M   'P 1'
#
loop_
_entity.id
_entity.type
_entity.pdbx_description
1 polymer ?
#
loop_
_entity_poly.entity_id
_entity_poly.type
_entity_poly.pdbx_seq_one_letter_code
_entity_poly.pdbx_strand_id
1 'polypeptide(L)'
;MSNGSNLAAKVCLGSDPPGSATRLQLVDPKQCGERAVALLAVHQNFLKGLDSTPAPARFAPDDQAFRMQLPRTIADLNVLISAAKTGNKGDVLQAATAYNDDMYPIVTDALNDVDPSVTHP
;
A
#
# COMPACT_ATOMS: atom_id res chain seq x y z
N MET A 1 -19.99 -15.89 -12.21
CA MET A 1 -19.88 -14.54 -11.59
C MET A 1 -18.53 -14.46 -10.89
N SER A 2 -17.51 -13.77 -11.43
CA SER A 2 -16.19 -13.67 -10.78
C SER A 2 -15.30 -12.51 -11.29
N ASN A 3 -15.51 -11.97 -12.50
CA ASN A 3 -14.64 -10.93 -13.06
C ASN A 3 -14.73 -9.55 -12.36
N GLY A 4 -15.82 -9.23 -11.65
CA GLY A 4 -16.00 -7.92 -11.02
C GLY A 4 -15.17 -7.70 -9.76
N SER A 5 -14.98 -8.74 -8.94
CA SER A 5 -14.25 -8.64 -7.66
C SER A 5 -12.75 -8.46 -7.86
N ASN A 6 -12.14 -9.13 -8.86
CA ASN A 6 -10.73 -8.94 -9.20
C ASN A 6 -10.44 -7.55 -9.80
N LEU A 7 -11.41 -6.95 -10.50
CA LEU A 7 -11.25 -5.59 -11.01
C LEU A 7 -11.37 -4.54 -9.90
N ALA A 8 -12.37 -4.68 -9.01
CA ALA A 8 -12.53 -3.79 -7.86
C ALA A 8 -11.34 -3.89 -6.91
N ALA A 9 -10.82 -5.10 -6.69
CA ALA A 9 -9.57 -5.34 -5.99
C ALA A 9 -8.37 -4.61 -6.59
N LYS A 10 -8.23 -4.67 -7.92
CA LYS A 10 -7.16 -3.97 -8.65
C LYS A 10 -7.29 -2.45 -8.53
N VAL A 11 -8.52 -1.96 -8.51
CA VAL A 11 -8.86 -0.53 -8.42
C VAL A 11 -8.66 0.04 -7.01
N CYS A 12 -8.77 -0.77 -5.96
CA CYS A 12 -8.55 -0.31 -4.58
C CYS A 12 -7.07 -0.20 -4.21
N LEU A 13 -6.27 -1.25 -4.44
CA LEU A 13 -4.90 -1.37 -3.94
C LEU A 13 -4.01 -2.15 -4.92
N GLY A 14 -4.46 -2.31 -6.17
CA GLY A 14 -3.76 -3.08 -7.18
C GLY A 14 -2.87 -2.27 -8.08
N SER A 15 -2.06 -3.03 -8.80
CA SER A 15 -0.86 -2.69 -9.56
C SER A 15 -1.09 -1.90 -10.87
N ASP A 16 -2.05 -0.99 -10.90
CA ASP A 16 -2.08 -0.02 -11.99
C ASP A 16 -1.02 1.06 -11.70
N PRO A 17 -0.18 1.44 -12.68
CA PRO A 17 0.83 2.46 -12.48
C PRO A 17 0.22 3.78 -11.97
N PRO A 18 0.99 4.57 -11.19
CA PRO A 18 0.59 5.93 -10.84
C PRO A 18 0.13 6.69 -12.09
N GLY A 19 -1.09 7.21 -12.11
CA GLY A 19 -1.66 7.93 -13.26
C GLY A 19 -2.47 7.10 -14.27
N SER A 20 -2.62 5.79 -14.05
CA SER A 20 -3.69 5.01 -14.69
C SER A 20 -5.05 5.59 -14.27
N ALA A 21 -5.89 5.97 -15.22
CA ALA A 21 -7.22 6.50 -14.92
C ALA A 21 -8.11 5.38 -14.36
N THR A 22 -8.01 5.12 -13.06
CA THR A 22 -8.86 4.20 -12.35
C THR A 22 -10.29 4.73 -12.47
N ARG A 23 -11.13 4.05 -13.25
CA ARG A 23 -12.52 4.48 -13.43
C ARG A 23 -13.17 4.41 -12.05
N LEU A 24 -13.54 5.56 -11.47
CA LEU A 24 -14.27 5.68 -10.19
C LEU A 24 -15.43 4.69 -10.06
N GLN A 25 -16.04 4.32 -11.19
CA GLN A 25 -17.13 3.36 -11.25
C GLN A 25 -16.75 1.96 -10.73
N LEU A 26 -15.49 1.57 -10.86
CA LEU A 26 -14.94 0.29 -10.43
C LEU A 26 -14.54 0.27 -8.94
N VAL A 27 -14.50 1.42 -8.28
CA VAL A 27 -14.21 1.51 -6.84
C VAL A 27 -15.38 0.90 -6.08
N ASP A 28 -15.07 -0.10 -5.26
CA ASP A 28 -15.98 -0.68 -4.28
C ASP A 28 -15.49 -0.30 -2.88
N PRO A 29 -16.07 0.73 -2.25
CA PRO A 29 -15.66 1.20 -0.93
C PRO A 29 -15.60 0.08 0.12
N LYS A 30 -16.53 -0.88 0.11
CA LYS A 30 -16.57 -1.96 1.10
C LYS A 30 -15.36 -2.88 0.92
N GLN A 31 -15.12 -3.34 -0.31
CA GLN A 31 -13.96 -4.20 -0.59
C GLN A 31 -12.63 -3.45 -0.35
N CYS A 32 -12.54 -2.16 -0.68
CA CYS A 32 -11.35 -1.36 -0.38
C CYS A 32 -11.10 -1.27 1.12
N GLY A 33 -12.14 -1.02 1.92
CA GLY A 33 -12.04 -0.95 3.38
C GLY A 33 -11.61 -2.28 4.01
N GLU A 34 -12.19 -3.40 3.58
CA GLU A 34 -11.82 -4.74 4.07
C GLU A 34 -10.33 -5.05 3.80
N ARG A 35 -9.85 -4.70 2.59
CA ARG A 35 -8.43 -4.88 2.23
C ARG A 35 -7.52 -3.93 3.03
N ALA A 36 -7.93 -2.68 3.21
CA ALA A 36 -7.15 -1.71 3.98
C ALA A 36 -6.99 -2.13 5.44
N VAL A 37 -8.03 -2.70 6.07
CA VAL A 37 -7.94 -3.27 7.42
C VAL A 37 -6.94 -4.42 7.47
N ALA A 38 -6.97 -5.32 6.50
CA ALA A 38 -6.04 -6.44 6.45
C ALA A 38 -4.57 -5.98 6.30
N LEU A 39 -4.31 -5.02 5.41
CA LEU A 39 -2.97 -4.45 5.22
C LEU A 39 -2.50 -3.67 6.45
N LEU A 40 -3.39 -2.91 7.10
CA LEU A 40 -3.04 -2.13 8.28
C LEU A 40 -2.42 -3.01 9.38
N ALA A 41 -3.02 -4.18 9.63
CA ALA A 41 -2.50 -5.13 10.61
C ALA A 41 -1.10 -5.66 10.21
N VAL A 42 -0.86 -5.90 8.93
CA VAL A 42 0.45 -6.35 8.43
C VAL A 42 1.51 -5.26 8.62
N HIS A 43 1.22 -4.02 8.22
CA HIS A 43 2.16 -2.90 8.34
C HIS A 43 2.50 -2.58 9.79
N GLN A 44 1.51 -2.58 10.68
CA GLN A 44 1.72 -2.38 12.12
C GLN A 44 2.61 -3.49 12.72
N ASN A 45 2.37 -4.74 12.35
CA ASN A 45 3.19 -5.86 12.80
C ASN A 45 4.61 -5.81 12.24
N PHE A 46 4.77 -5.42 10.97
CA PHE A 46 6.08 -5.27 10.35
C PHE A 46 6.90 -4.17 11.03
N LEU A 47 6.31 -2.99 11.23
CA LEU A 47 6.96 -1.88 11.93
C LEU A 47 7.42 -2.28 13.34
N LYS A 48 6.55 -2.96 14.11
CA LYS A 48 6.92 -3.51 15.42
C LYS A 48 8.04 -4.55 15.32
N GLY A 49 8.05 -5.35 14.26
CA GLY A 49 9.11 -6.32 13.97
C GLY A 49 10.47 -5.66 13.79
N LEU A 50 10.52 -4.53 13.06
CA LEU A 50 11.75 -3.74 12.86
C LEU A 50 12.33 -3.28 14.21
N ASP A 51 11.50 -2.80 15.13
CA ASP A 51 11.96 -2.38 16.47
C ASP A 51 12.64 -3.52 17.25
N SER A 52 12.21 -4.76 17.03
CA SER A 52 12.76 -5.94 17.71
C SER A 52 13.90 -6.63 16.97
N THR A 53 14.17 -6.24 15.72
CA THR A 53 15.11 -6.93 14.82
C THR A 53 16.07 -5.93 14.18
N PRO A 54 17.23 -5.64 14.80
CA PRO A 54 18.22 -4.74 14.21
C PRO A 54 18.67 -5.24 12.83
N ALA A 55 18.65 -4.36 11.84
CA ALA A 55 19.08 -4.69 10.49
C ALA A 55 20.61 -4.87 10.42
N PRO A 56 21.10 -5.87 9.66
CA PRO A 56 22.51 -5.94 9.26
C PRO A 56 22.93 -4.65 8.55
N ALA A 57 24.20 -4.25 8.69
CA ALA A 57 24.71 -2.97 8.17
C ALA A 57 24.40 -2.73 6.67
N ARG A 58 24.40 -3.78 5.85
CA ARG A 58 24.09 -3.68 4.42
C ARG A 58 22.64 -3.28 4.11
N PHE A 59 21.71 -3.50 5.04
CA PHE A 59 20.29 -3.15 4.91
C PHE A 59 19.89 -1.98 5.82
N ALA A 60 20.86 -1.29 6.43
CA ALA A 60 20.58 -0.14 7.28
C ALA A 60 19.85 1.01 6.52
N PRO A 61 20.18 1.30 5.25
CA PRO A 61 19.41 2.28 4.46
C PRO A 61 17.95 1.88 4.29
N ASP A 62 17.67 0.62 3.95
CA ASP A 62 16.31 0.10 3.80
C ASP A 62 15.54 0.14 5.12
N ASP A 63 16.15 -0.31 6.23
CA ASP A 63 15.52 -0.25 7.56
C ASP A 63 15.12 1.18 7.92
N GLN A 64 16.01 2.15 7.66
CA GLN A 64 15.70 3.56 7.88
C GLN A 64 14.57 4.05 6.97
N ALA A 65 14.55 3.65 5.69
CA ALA A 65 13.48 4.00 4.75
C ALA A 65 12.12 3.43 5.22
N PHE A 66 12.07 2.15 5.59
CA PHE A 66 10.87 1.51 6.15
C PHE A 66 10.38 2.24 7.41
N ARG A 67 11.28 2.57 8.34
CA ARG A 67 10.93 3.28 9.59
C ARG A 67 10.36 4.67 9.35
N MET A 68 10.79 5.37 8.31
CA MET A 68 10.27 6.69 7.98
C MET A 68 8.91 6.63 7.29
N GLN A 69 8.71 5.63 6.43
CA GLN A 69 7.57 5.62 5.51
C GLN A 69 6.40 4.74 5.97
N LEU A 70 6.65 3.60 6.62
CA LEU A 70 5.57 2.76 7.17
C LEU A 70 4.58 3.54 8.04
N PRO A 71 4.99 4.50 8.90
CA PRO A 71 4.04 5.33 9.63
C PRO A 71 3.09 6.13 8.73
N ARG A 72 3.55 6.62 7.59
CA ARG A 72 2.72 7.37 6.63
C ARG A 72 1.76 6.45 5.90
N THR A 73 2.27 5.31 5.41
CA THR A 73 1.43 4.24 4.85
C THR A 73 0.33 3.78 5.81
N ILE A 74 0.65 3.62 7.09
CA ILE A 74 -0.33 3.30 8.15
C ILE A 74 -1.38 4.41 8.28
N ALA A 75 -0.98 5.67 8.20
CA ALA A 75 -1.91 6.80 8.22
C ALA A 75 -2.84 6.78 6.99
N ASP A 76 -2.30 6.54 5.79
CA ASP A 76 -3.10 6.46 4.56
C ASP A 76 -4.12 5.33 4.59
N LEU A 77 -3.75 4.16 5.15
CA LEU A 77 -4.69 3.07 5.34
C LEU A 77 -5.82 3.43 6.29
N ASN A 78 -5.55 4.18 7.36
CA ASN A 78 -6.60 4.67 8.25
C ASN A 78 -7.53 5.68 7.56
N VAL A 79 -6.98 6.54 6.69
CA VAL A 79 -7.77 7.45 5.85
C VAL A 79 -8.64 6.64 4.88
N LEU A 80 -8.08 5.63 4.22
CA LEU A 80 -8.80 4.75 3.30
C LEU A 80 -9.93 3.98 4.00
N ILE A 81 -9.70 3.45 5.20
CA ILE A 81 -10.75 2.80 6.02
C ILE A 81 -11.85 3.80 6.36
N SER A 82 -11.51 5.05 6.64
CA SER A 82 -12.48 6.10 6.96
C SER A 82 -13.31 6.49 5.74
N ALA A 83 -12.66 6.70 4.58
CA ALA A 83 -13.32 6.96 3.31
C ALA A 83 -14.22 5.79 2.86
N ALA A 84 -13.80 4.55 3.11
CA ALA A 84 -14.60 3.37 2.83
C ALA A 84 -15.93 3.36 3.61
N LYS A 85 -15.93 3.87 4.86
CA LYS A 85 -17.14 3.96 5.70
C LYS A 85 -18.13 5.02 5.20
N THR A 86 -17.66 6.10 4.59
CA THR A 86 -18.55 7.13 4.01
C THR A 86 -19.14 6.68 2.68
N GLY A 87 -18.54 5.68 2.02
CA GLY A 87 -18.96 5.18 0.72
C GLY A 87 -18.57 6.09 -0.45
N ASN A 88 -17.82 7.17 -0.20
CA ASN A 88 -17.38 8.10 -1.24
C ASN A 88 -16.25 7.46 -2.07
N LYS A 89 -16.57 7.11 -3.31
CA LYS A 89 -15.61 6.49 -4.25
C LYS A 89 -14.42 7.39 -4.58
N GLY A 90 -14.60 8.71 -4.60
CA GLY A 90 -13.54 9.68 -4.85
C GLY A 90 -12.51 9.69 -3.73
N ASP A 91 -13.00 9.80 -2.49
CA ASP A 91 -12.15 9.80 -1.29
C ASP A 91 -11.41 8.45 -1.13
N VAL A 92 -12.09 7.34 -1.46
CA VAL A 92 -11.49 6.00 -1.46
C VAL A 92 -10.37 5.90 -2.49
N LEU A 93 -10.60 6.38 -3.72
CA LEU A 93 -9.57 6.37 -4.77
C LEU A 93 -8.37 7.25 -4.38
N GLN A 94 -8.63 8.45 -3.85
CA GLN A 94 -7.57 9.36 -3.43
C GLN A 94 -6.71 8.75 -2.30
N ALA A 95 -7.34 8.18 -1.28
CA ALA A 95 -6.63 7.56 -0.17
C ALA A 95 -5.84 6.30 -0.60
N ALA A 96 -6.40 5.53 -1.53
CA ALA A 96 -5.71 4.40 -2.15
C ALA A 96 -4.47 4.82 -2.96
N THR A 97 -4.57 5.91 -3.73
CA THR A 97 -3.43 6.47 -4.47
C THR A 97 -2.33 6.93 -3.51
N ALA A 98 -2.68 7.66 -2.45
CA ALA A 98 -1.70 8.10 -1.45
C ALA A 98 -0.94 6.90 -0.84
N TYR A 99 -1.67 5.86 -0.43
CA TYR A 99 -1.06 4.63 0.07
C TYR A 99 -0.06 4.01 -0.93
N ASN A 100 -0.43 3.93 -2.21
CA ASN A 100 0.43 3.34 -3.24
C ASN A 100 1.66 4.21 -3.52
N ASP A 101 1.50 5.53 -3.60
CA ASP A 101 2.60 6.47 -3.85
C ASP A 101 3.63 6.44 -2.72
N ASP A 102 3.16 6.28 -1.47
CA ASP A 102 4.05 6.14 -0.33
C ASP A 102 4.72 4.76 -0.28
N MET A 103 4.00 3.67 -0.61
CA MET A 103 4.55 2.31 -0.52
C MET A 103 5.48 1.89 -1.65
N TYR A 104 5.18 2.32 -2.89
CA TYR A 104 5.85 1.82 -4.07
C TYR A 104 7.38 2.03 -4.03
N PRO A 105 7.90 3.25 -3.76
CA PRO A 105 9.33 3.51 -3.82
C PRO A 105 10.13 2.65 -2.83
N ILE A 106 9.62 2.44 -1.61
CA ILE A 106 10.37 1.70 -0.59
C ILE A 106 10.46 0.22 -0.92
N VAL A 107 9.40 -0.36 -1.48
CA VAL A 107 9.39 -1.78 -1.85
C VAL A 107 10.27 -2.00 -3.07
N THR A 108 10.22 -1.14 -4.08
CA THR A 108 11.06 -1.29 -5.27
C THR A 108 12.53 -1.06 -4.97
N ASP A 109 12.86 -0.07 -4.15
CA ASP A 109 14.26 0.26 -3.83
C ASP A 109 14.88 -0.83 -2.95
N ALA A 110 14.17 -1.30 -1.91
CA ALA A 110 14.66 -2.38 -1.06
C ALA A 110 14.83 -3.71 -1.82
N LEU A 111 14.05 -3.94 -2.87
CA LEU A 111 14.20 -5.15 -3.69
C LEU A 111 15.48 -5.13 -4.53
N ASN A 112 16.00 -3.95 -4.92
CA ASN A 112 17.29 -3.84 -5.60
C ASN A 112 18.45 -4.36 -4.72
N ASP A 113 18.36 -4.19 -3.40
CA ASP A 113 19.39 -4.64 -2.45
C ASP A 113 19.30 -6.15 -2.16
N VAL A 114 18.15 -6.77 -2.44
CA VAL A 114 17.93 -8.22 -2.30
C VAL A 114 18.29 -8.97 -3.59
N ASP A 115 17.85 -8.46 -4.74
CA ASP A 115 18.15 -9.02 -6.06
C ASP A 115 18.33 -7.90 -7.11
N PRO A 116 19.55 -7.36 -7.25
CA PRO A 116 19.82 -6.25 -8.17
C PRO A 116 19.71 -6.64 -9.65
N SER A 117 19.49 -7.92 -9.96
CA SER A 117 19.34 -8.39 -11.34
C SER A 117 17.92 -8.19 -11.88
N VAL A 118 16.95 -7.91 -11.02
CA VAL A 118 15.55 -7.72 -11.40
C VAL A 118 15.30 -6.24 -11.72
N THR A 119 14.78 -5.96 -12.91
CA THR A 119 14.32 -4.61 -13.26
C THR A 119 12.93 -4.39 -12.67
N HIS A 120 12.83 -3.52 -11.66
CA HIS A 120 11.55 -3.11 -11.10
C HIS A 120 10.94 -1.99 -11.98
N PRO A 121 9.66 -2.10 -12.38
CA PRO A 121 8.99 -1.12 -13.23
C PRO A 121 8.79 0.26 -12.56
#